data_AF-A0A383ESZ1-F1
#
_entry.id   AF-A0A383ESZ1-F1
#
_cell.length_a   1.000
_cell.length_b   1.000
_cell.length_c   1.000
_cell.angle_alpha   90.00
_cell.angle_beta   90.00
_cell.angle_gamma   90.00
#
_symmetry.space_group_name_H-M   'P 1'
#
loop_
_entity.id
_entity.type
_entity.pdbx_description
1 polymer ?
#
loop_
_entity_poly.entity_id
_entity_poly.type
_entity_poly.pdbx_seq_one_letter_code
_entity_poly.pdbx_strand_id
1 'polypeptide(L)'
;MEVQVERIEWEHGFEWDEDNEFGNAVNVWVDHNGPWEIYTDKAFEKAISKLVGCKVQFSEQGMQDHGKAHLEGQLNNGTMTGNERMVA
;
A
#
# COMPACT_ATOMS: atom_id res chain seq x y z
N MET A 1 -6.94 3.98 19.15
CA MET A 1 -7.12 5.15 18.27
C MET A 1 -7.77 4.66 17.00
N GLU A 2 -8.80 5.34 16.49
CA GLU A 2 -9.45 4.95 15.24
C GLU A 2 -8.81 5.76 14.11
N VAL A 3 -8.20 5.07 13.15
CA VAL A 3 -7.63 5.69 11.93
C VAL A 3 -8.65 5.49 10.83
N GLN A 4 -9.12 6.58 10.22
CA GLN A 4 -10.02 6.51 9.08
C GLN A 4 -9.17 6.52 7.81
N VAL A 5 -9.43 5.54 6.95
CA VAL A 5 -8.85 5.45 5.61
C VAL A 5 -9.86 6.02 4.62
N GLU A 6 -9.45 7.06 3.89
CA GLU A 6 -10.31 7.77 2.96
C GLU A 6 -10.21 7.19 1.55
N ARG A 7 -8.99 6.82 1.13
CA ARG A 7 -8.72 6.24 -0.18
C ARG A 7 -7.57 5.24 -0.09
N ILE A 8 -7.70 4.16 -0.87
CA ILE A 8 -6.62 3.22 -1.15
C ILE A 8 -6.48 3.12 -2.67
N GLU A 9 -5.27 3.36 -3.16
CA GLU A 9 -4.87 3.16 -4.55
C GLU A 9 -3.72 2.15 -4.58
N TRP A 10 -3.67 1.31 -5.60
CA TRP A 10 -2.57 0.37 -5.79
C TRP A 10 -2.26 0.12 -7.26
N GLU A 11 -1.02 -0.31 -7.52
CA GLU A 11 -0.53 -0.72 -8.83
C GLU A 11 0.30 -2.01 -8.71
N HIS A 12 0.45 -2.73 -9.82
CA HIS A 12 1.26 -3.94 -9.91
C HIS A 12 2.55 -3.69 -10.70
N GLY A 13 3.64 -4.31 -10.26
CA GLY A 13 4.96 -4.13 -10.86
C GLY A 13 5.44 -2.68 -10.80
N PHE A 14 6.42 -2.38 -11.64
CA PHE A 14 6.92 -1.03 -11.82
C PHE A 14 6.99 -0.71 -13.31
N GLU A 15 6.65 0.50 -13.71
CA GLU A 15 6.71 0.90 -15.13
C GLU A 15 8.12 0.74 -15.74
N TRP A 16 9.16 0.87 -14.93
CA TRP A 16 10.56 0.73 -15.34
C TRP A 16 11.06 -0.73 -15.35
N ASP A 17 10.24 -1.68 -14.90
CA ASP A 17 10.56 -3.11 -14.89
C ASP A 17 10.17 -3.76 -16.22
N GLU A 18 10.83 -3.33 -17.30
CA GLU A 18 10.53 -3.78 -18.68
C GLU A 18 10.68 -5.31 -18.86
N ASP A 19 11.58 -5.93 -18.09
CA ASP A 19 11.81 -7.38 -18.09
C ASP A 19 10.87 -8.15 -17.14
N ASN A 20 9.96 -7.44 -16.44
CA ASN A 20 8.97 -8.00 -15.52
C ASN A 20 9.59 -8.87 -14.41
N GLU A 21 10.79 -8.52 -13.93
CA GLU A 21 11.48 -9.22 -12.83
C GLU A 21 10.75 -9.04 -11.49
N PHE A 22 10.06 -7.91 -11.36
CA PHE A 22 9.25 -7.49 -10.22
C PHE A 22 7.75 -7.44 -10.55
N GLY A 23 7.28 -8.19 -11.55
CA GLY A 23 5.87 -8.20 -11.95
C GLY A 23 4.86 -8.57 -10.85
N ASN A 24 5.33 -9.19 -9.76
CA ASN A 24 4.51 -9.50 -8.58
C ASN A 24 4.59 -8.43 -7.48
N ALA A 25 5.39 -7.39 -7.63
CA ALA A 25 5.45 -6.28 -6.68
C ALA A 25 4.13 -5.50 -6.68
N VAL A 26 3.79 -4.94 -5.53
CA VAL A 26 2.60 -4.12 -5.36
C VAL A 26 2.99 -2.85 -4.63
N ASN A 27 2.61 -1.70 -5.18
CA ASN A 27 2.69 -0.42 -4.50
C ASN A 27 1.30 0.00 -4.07
N VAL A 28 1.16 0.49 -2.83
CA VAL A 28 -0.12 0.88 -2.22
C VAL A 28 0.00 2.26 -1.59
N TRP A 29 -0.88 3.16 -2.00
CA TRP A 29 -1.04 4.48 -1.39
C TRP A 29 -2.32 4.52 -0.58
N VAL A 30 -2.22 5.03 0.64
CA VAL A 30 -3.33 5.13 1.59
C VAL A 30 -3.45 6.57 2.08
N ASP A 31 -4.56 7.22 1.76
CA ASP A 31 -4.93 8.50 2.36
C ASP A 31 -5.64 8.22 3.70
N HIS A 32 -5.18 8.84 4.77
CA HIS A 32 -5.71 8.65 6.12
C HIS A 32 -5.67 9.92 6.97
N ASN A 33 -6.48 9.95 8.03
CA ASN A 33 -6.47 11.03 9.03
C ASN A 33 -5.71 10.67 10.33
N GLY A 34 -5.05 9.51 10.36
CA GLY A 34 -4.26 9.03 11.51
C GLY A 34 -3.01 9.89 11.79
N PRO A 35 -2.52 9.91 13.04
CA PRO A 35 -1.31 10.63 13.41
C PRO A 35 -0.04 9.93 12.93
N TRP A 36 1.12 10.58 13.08
CA TRP A 36 2.44 10.02 12.76
C TRP A 36 2.78 8.68 13.48
N GLU A 37 2.13 8.36 14.60
CA GLU A 37 2.40 7.12 15.33
C GLU A 37 2.06 5.85 14.51
N ILE A 38 1.15 5.96 13.53
CA ILE A 38 0.74 4.81 12.71
C ILE A 38 1.89 4.24 11.88
N TYR A 39 2.90 5.06 11.54
CA TYR A 39 4.05 4.64 10.73
C TYR A 39 5.02 3.74 11.49
N THR A 40 4.87 3.65 12.81
CA THR A 40 5.58 2.67 13.66
C THR A 40 4.66 1.54 14.11
N ASP A 41 3.38 1.60 13.73
CA ASP A 41 2.36 0.67 14.16
C ASP A 41 2.16 -0.48 13.17
N LYS A 42 2.62 -1.67 13.57
CA LYS A 42 2.41 -2.92 12.82
C LYS A 42 0.93 -3.30 12.67
N ALA A 43 0.03 -2.72 13.47
CA ALA A 43 -1.40 -2.93 13.32
C ALA A 43 -1.95 -2.22 12.08
N PHE A 44 -1.39 -1.06 11.69
CA PHE A 44 -1.78 -0.36 10.48
C PHE A 44 -1.42 -1.17 9.22
N GLU A 45 -0.18 -1.65 9.11
CA GLU A 45 0.26 -2.54 8.02
C GLU A 45 -0.63 -3.78 7.88
N LYS A 46 -0.99 -4.40 9.02
CA LYS A 46 -1.89 -5.56 9.06
C LYS A 46 -3.31 -5.21 8.62
N ALA A 47 -3.82 -4.04 8.97
CA ALA A 47 -5.15 -3.59 8.57
C ALA A 47 -5.19 -3.33 7.06
N ILE A 48 -4.21 -2.59 6.52
CA ILE A 48 -4.11 -2.35 5.08
C ILE A 48 -3.93 -3.67 4.33
N SER A 49 -3.07 -4.57 4.80
CA SER A 49 -2.88 -5.89 4.18
C SER A 49 -4.20 -6.67 4.04
N LYS A 50 -5.09 -6.57 5.02
CA LYS A 50 -6.43 -7.18 4.94
C LYS A 50 -7.34 -6.49 3.94
N LEU A 51 -7.26 -5.17 3.81
CA LEU A 51 -8.07 -4.38 2.88
C LEU A 51 -7.64 -4.57 1.42
N VAL A 52 -6.33 -4.70 1.18
CA VAL A 52 -5.77 -4.88 -0.17
C VAL A 52 -5.63 -6.34 -0.57
N GLY A 53 -5.79 -7.30 0.33
CA GLY A 53 -5.79 -8.73 0.01
C GLY A 53 -4.39 -9.34 -0.20
N CYS A 54 -3.32 -8.59 0.03
CA CYS A 54 -1.94 -9.06 0.01
C CYS A 54 -1.17 -8.51 1.22
N LYS A 55 -0.03 -9.14 1.56
CA LYS A 55 0.81 -8.65 2.66
C LYS A 55 1.59 -7.42 2.17
N VAL A 56 1.41 -6.30 2.85
CA VAL A 56 2.13 -5.05 2.59
C VAL A 56 2.82 -4.53 3.84
N GLN A 57 3.88 -3.76 3.65
CA GLN A 57 4.68 -3.12 4.70
C GLN A 57 5.01 -1.69 4.30
N PHE A 58 5.27 -0.80 5.26
CA PHE A 58 5.70 0.55 4.91
C PHE A 58 6.96 0.52 4.04
N SER A 59 6.89 1.17 2.89
CA SER A 59 8.08 1.43 2.07
C SER A 59 8.99 2.45 2.77
N GLU A 60 10.22 2.60 2.29
CA GLU A 60 11.12 3.67 2.74
C GLU A 60 10.54 5.08 2.48
N GLN A 61 9.68 5.22 1.47
CA GLN A 61 8.96 6.46 1.15
C GLN A 61 7.63 6.59 1.90
N GLY A 62 7.29 5.62 2.74
CA GLY A 62 6.01 5.50 3.42
C GLY A 62 5.69 6.65 4.36
N MET A 63 6.68 7.44 4.78
CA MET A 63 6.60 8.46 5.84
C MET A 63 6.86 9.89 5.33
N GLN A 64 6.65 10.16 4.04
CA GLN A 64 7.08 11.43 3.43
C GLN A 64 6.05 12.57 3.59
N ASP A 65 4.75 12.25 3.70
CA ASP A 65 3.68 13.26 3.77
C ASP A 65 2.65 12.92 4.86
N HIS A 66 2.17 13.95 5.57
CA HIS A 66 1.14 13.76 6.59
C HIS A 66 -0.19 13.32 5.95
N GLY A 67 -0.76 12.24 6.48
CA GLY A 67 -2.02 11.69 5.98
C GLY A 67 -1.89 10.90 4.69
N LYS A 68 -0.66 10.63 4.23
CA LYS A 68 -0.37 9.75 3.10
C LYS A 68 0.63 8.69 3.51
N ALA A 69 0.22 7.44 3.42
CA ALA A 69 1.09 6.30 3.63
C ALA A 69 1.39 5.61 2.29
N HIS A 70 2.64 5.21 2.11
CA HIS A 70 3.06 4.35 0.99
C HIS A 70 3.58 3.01 1.52
N LEU A 71 2.92 1.94 1.10
CA LEU A 71 3.25 0.57 1.48
C LEU A 71 3.58 -0.25 0.22
N GLU A 72 4.46 -1.22 0.37
CA GLU A 72 4.88 -2.14 -0.68
C GLU A 72 4.68 -3.60 -0.26
N GLY A 73 4.47 -4.47 -1.23
CA GLY A 73 4.24 -5.90 -0.99
C GLY A 73 4.46 -6.76 -2.23
N GLN A 74 4.10 -8.04 -2.11
CA GLN A 74 4.19 -9.00 -3.21
C GLN A 74 2.90 -9.83 -3.33
N LEU A 75 2.44 -10.05 -4.55
CA LEU A 75 1.35 -10.95 -4.89
C LEU A 75 1.84 -12.40 -4.87
N ASN A 76 1.47 -13.13 -3.82
CA ASN A 76 1.84 -14.54 -3.64
C ASN A 76 0.67 -15.52 -3.91
N ASN A 77 -0.37 -15.11 -4.66
CA ASN A 77 -1.66 -15.79 -4.96
C ASN A 77 -2.93 -15.18 -4.31
N GLY A 78 -2.90 -13.92 -3.85
CA GLY A 78 -4.07 -13.20 -3.34
C GLY A 78 -4.76 -12.37 -4.42
N THR A 79 -6.08 -12.19 -4.32
CA THR A 79 -6.83 -11.22 -5.15
C THR A 79 -6.83 -9.86 -4.45
N MET A 80 -6.45 -8.80 -5.16
CA MET A 80 -6.54 -7.45 -4.60
C MET A 80 -7.99 -6.94 -4.64
N THR A 81 -8.43 -6.30 -3.56
CA THR A 81 -9.83 -5.86 -3.37
C THR A 81 -10.00 -4.34 -3.29
N GLY A 82 -8.90 -3.58 -3.38
CA GLY A 82 -8.93 -2.12 -3.45
C GLY A 82 -9.12 -1.59 -4.88
N ASN A 83 -9.24 -0.28 -5.05
CA ASN A 83 -9.31 0.32 -6.38
C ASN A 83 -7.93 0.23 -7.06
N GLU A 84 -7.84 -0.59 -8.11
CA GLU A 84 -6.70 -0.58 -9.05
C GLU A 84 -6.62 0.82 -9.64
N ARG A 85 -5.48 1.49 -9.44
CA ARG A 85 -5.27 2.82 -10.00
C ARG A 85 -5.20 2.62 -11.51
N MET A 86 -6.27 2.94 -12.24
CA MET A 86 -6.20 3.02 -13.69
C MET A 86 -5.27 4.17 -14.04
N VAL A 87 -4.01 3.83 -14.29
CA VAL A 87 -3.05 4.70 -14.96
C VAL A 87 -3.61 5.01 -16.35
N ALA A 88 -3.87 6.29 -16.61
CA ALA A 88 -4.39 6.80 -17.87
C ALA A 88 -3.25 7.05 -18.87
#